data_AF-A0A2R6HQD9-F1
#
_entry.id   AF-A0A2R6HQD9-F1
#
_cell.length_a   1.000
_cell.length_b   1.000
_cell.length_c   1.000
_cell.angle_alpha   90.00
_cell.angle_beta   90.00
_cell.angle_gamma   90.00
#
_symmetry.space_group_name_H-M   'P 1'
#
loop_
_entity.id
_entity.type
_entity.pdbx_description
1 polymer ?
#
loop_
_entity_poly.entity_id
_entity_poly.type
_entity_poly.pdbx_seq_one_letter_code
_entity_poly.pdbx_strand_id
1 'polypeptide(L)'
;MIGIVGGGLAGLAAAYRLQRAGREAQVFEAGDRLGGLAASYETRGDRIEKFYHHLSKSEETIVELAEELGLGDRVEWHVGENAYYVDGVAHPLDAPWEIAAYPHLSAYDKFRLTMLTLGVDVRGGVPRRDTYENLEDFEDVPIKEFLLEHTTRGVYEYFFEPLLDAKFGSRKEDVSAAWLLGRIKFRGERDILRGEVLGYFEGGFGVLLDALLEAVGEENVVTGAAVTDLTYDEGGVESLSVRRDPGGEGRTETREVDSVVVATMPDVLESLTGYTCDIDFQGSVCTVVSMDEPLMDTYWLNIADEAPFGALIEHTNFVPPDRYGGEHLLYVASYIQDRSEELWQLDDEGVEDLWLDGIEKLFPSFDREAVNWTFVGRNPKTAPVYERGYLEMVIPYDLGTAVAPGVYYAGMASRAQYPERSLNGAIEAGYAAADRLLGPGY
;
A
#
# COMPACT_ATOMS: atom_id res chain seq x y z
N MET A 1 -10.90 29.73 1.46
CA MET A 1 -11.05 28.37 0.91
C MET A 1 -9.71 27.65 0.95
N ILE A 2 -9.72 26.35 1.27
CA ILE A 2 -8.52 25.49 1.35
C ILE A 2 -8.40 24.65 0.08
N GLY A 3 -7.27 24.74 -0.61
CA GLY A 3 -6.97 23.89 -1.77
C GLY A 3 -6.41 22.54 -1.33
N ILE A 4 -6.87 21.44 -1.93
CA ILE A 4 -6.31 20.11 -1.70
C ILE A 4 -5.82 19.57 -3.03
N VAL A 5 -4.53 19.21 -3.10
CA VAL A 5 -3.90 18.65 -4.29
C VAL A 5 -3.90 17.13 -4.17
N GLY A 6 -4.61 16.44 -5.04
CA GLY A 6 -4.74 14.98 -5.09
C GLY A 6 -6.09 14.46 -4.58
N GLY A 7 -6.78 13.70 -5.43
CA GLY A 7 -8.08 13.06 -5.17
C GLY A 7 -7.98 11.60 -4.72
N GLY A 8 -6.90 11.23 -4.04
CA GLY A 8 -6.77 9.95 -3.35
C GLY A 8 -7.42 9.96 -1.96
N LEU A 9 -7.35 8.84 -1.25
CA LEU A 9 -7.92 8.72 0.11
C LEU A 9 -7.42 9.80 1.07
N ALA A 10 -6.13 10.13 1.07
CA ALA A 10 -5.57 11.16 1.94
C ALA A 10 -6.18 12.55 1.68
N GLY A 11 -6.34 12.93 0.40
CA GLY A 11 -6.92 14.21 0.02
C GLY A 11 -8.40 14.31 0.34
N LEU A 12 -9.16 13.25 0.06
CA LEU A 12 -10.59 13.19 0.40
C LEU A 12 -10.83 13.13 1.91
N ALA A 13 -10.00 12.41 2.67
CA ALA A 13 -10.08 12.38 4.12
C ALA A 13 -9.73 13.75 4.73
N ALA A 14 -8.72 14.44 4.21
CA ALA A 14 -8.42 15.82 4.59
C ALA A 14 -9.60 16.76 4.31
N ALA A 15 -10.22 16.66 3.13
CA ALA A 15 -11.39 17.45 2.75
C ALA A 15 -12.57 17.20 3.72
N TYR A 16 -12.89 15.94 3.95
CA TYR A 16 -13.94 15.51 4.88
C TYR A 16 -13.70 16.06 6.29
N ARG A 17 -12.49 15.90 6.83
CA ARG A 17 -12.11 16.40 8.16
C ARG A 17 -12.25 17.92 8.27
N LEU A 18 -11.76 18.66 7.29
CA LEU A 18 -11.84 20.12 7.24
C LEU A 18 -13.29 20.64 7.14
N GLN A 19 -14.11 20.00 6.31
CA GLN A 19 -15.52 20.35 6.14
C GLN A 19 -16.34 20.07 7.39
N ARG A 20 -16.07 18.97 8.12
CA ARG A 20 -16.71 18.73 9.44
C ARG A 20 -16.36 19.80 10.47
N ALA A 21 -15.20 20.44 10.35
CA ALA A 21 -14.82 21.61 11.14
C ALA A 21 -15.38 22.95 10.59
N GLY A 22 -16.27 22.91 9.59
CA GLY A 22 -16.90 24.09 9.00
C GLY A 22 -16.00 24.90 8.07
N ARG A 23 -14.95 24.29 7.51
CA ARG A 23 -14.05 24.93 6.54
C ARG A 23 -14.45 24.57 5.11
N GLU A 24 -14.36 25.54 4.21
CA GLU A 24 -14.51 25.30 2.77
C GLU A 24 -13.22 24.71 2.20
N ALA A 25 -13.32 23.54 1.57
CA ALA A 25 -12.21 22.84 0.93
C ALA A 25 -12.57 22.45 -0.51
N GLN A 26 -11.61 22.52 -1.42
CA GLN A 26 -11.76 22.08 -2.82
C GLN A 26 -10.60 21.16 -3.22
N VAL A 27 -10.94 19.97 -3.72
CA VAL A 27 -9.98 18.95 -4.15
C VAL A 27 -9.74 19.06 -5.65
N PHE A 28 -8.47 19.06 -6.05
CA PHE A 28 -8.03 19.06 -7.43
C PHE A 28 -7.29 17.76 -7.74
N GLU A 29 -7.85 16.95 -8.63
CA GLU A 29 -7.26 15.70 -9.10
C GLU A 29 -6.83 15.85 -10.56
N ALA A 30 -5.58 15.54 -10.86
CA ALA A 30 -5.00 15.68 -12.19
C ALA A 30 -5.60 14.67 -13.18
N GLY A 31 -5.88 13.45 -12.74
CA GLY A 31 -6.51 12.40 -13.53
C GLY A 31 -8.02 12.56 -13.67
N ASP A 32 -8.61 11.74 -14.55
CA ASP A 32 -10.05 11.74 -14.81
C ASP A 32 -10.85 10.95 -13.75
N ARG A 33 -10.15 10.26 -12.84
CA ARG A 33 -10.72 9.39 -11.80
C ARG A 33 -10.04 9.63 -10.47
N LEU A 34 -10.79 9.42 -9.38
CA LEU A 34 -10.31 9.50 -8.01
C LEU A 34 -9.68 8.18 -7.56
N GLY A 35 -9.08 8.19 -6.36
CA GLY A 35 -8.62 6.98 -5.66
C GLY A 35 -7.10 6.77 -5.70
N GLY A 36 -6.39 7.34 -6.66
CA GLY A 36 -4.93 7.23 -6.74
C GLY A 36 -4.47 5.76 -6.75
N LEU A 37 -3.64 5.35 -5.78
CA LEU A 37 -3.20 3.96 -5.63
C LEU A 37 -4.29 2.99 -5.13
N ALA A 38 -5.44 3.52 -4.69
CA ALA A 38 -6.65 2.76 -4.36
C ALA A 38 -7.68 2.76 -5.50
N ALA A 39 -7.29 3.20 -6.70
CA ALA A 39 -8.16 3.12 -7.88
C ALA A 39 -8.50 1.66 -8.21
N SER A 40 -9.67 1.46 -8.83
CA SER A 40 -10.21 0.15 -9.16
C SER A 40 -10.61 0.01 -10.62
N TYR A 41 -10.69 -1.24 -11.07
CA TYR A 41 -11.23 -1.68 -12.34
C TYR A 41 -12.67 -2.16 -12.16
N GLU A 42 -13.47 -1.97 -13.21
CA GLU A 42 -14.81 -2.56 -13.30
C GLU A 42 -14.69 -4.05 -13.63
N THR A 43 -15.54 -4.88 -13.02
CA THR A 43 -15.69 -6.30 -13.35
C THR A 43 -17.15 -6.61 -13.72
N ARG A 44 -17.50 -7.89 -13.86
CA ARG A 44 -18.91 -8.31 -14.03
C ARG A 44 -19.77 -8.14 -12.76
N GLY A 45 -19.15 -7.87 -11.60
CA GLY A 45 -19.83 -7.62 -10.34
C GLY A 45 -19.15 -6.49 -9.56
N ASP A 46 -18.59 -6.81 -8.40
CA ASP A 46 -17.85 -5.85 -7.58
C ASP A 46 -16.64 -5.28 -8.32
N ARG A 47 -16.25 -4.04 -8.00
CA ARG A 47 -14.98 -3.48 -8.49
C ARG A 47 -13.81 -4.21 -7.84
N ILE A 48 -12.69 -4.26 -8.56
CA ILE A 48 -11.44 -4.85 -8.07
C ILE A 48 -10.33 -3.80 -8.09
N GLU A 49 -9.51 -3.73 -7.06
CA GLU A 49 -8.47 -2.71 -6.98
C GLU A 49 -7.37 -2.92 -8.03
N LYS A 50 -6.69 -1.84 -8.41
CA LYS A 50 -5.55 -1.90 -9.34
C LYS A 50 -4.33 -2.60 -8.75
N PHE A 51 -4.19 -2.51 -7.44
CA PHE A 51 -3.19 -3.19 -6.64
C PHE A 51 -3.94 -3.93 -5.54
N TYR A 52 -3.49 -5.11 -5.15
CA TYR A 52 -4.14 -5.88 -4.10
C TYR A 52 -4.19 -5.08 -2.78
N HIS A 53 -5.31 -5.16 -2.06
CA HIS A 53 -5.51 -4.54 -0.76
C HIS A 53 -6.30 -5.46 0.15
N HIS A 54 -6.02 -5.39 1.45
CA HIS A 54 -6.81 -5.95 2.53
C HIS A 54 -6.57 -5.13 3.79
N LEU A 55 -7.46 -5.24 4.76
CA LEU A 55 -7.32 -4.59 6.05
C LEU A 55 -6.73 -5.54 7.07
N SER A 56 -5.90 -5.00 7.95
CA SER A 56 -5.62 -5.62 9.25
C SER A 56 -6.58 -5.10 10.32
N LYS A 57 -6.84 -5.89 11.36
CA LYS A 57 -7.64 -5.42 12.51
C LYS A 57 -7.00 -4.27 13.28
N SER A 58 -5.68 -4.09 13.16
CA SER A 58 -4.99 -2.95 13.76
C SER A 58 -5.26 -1.62 13.03
N GLU A 59 -5.90 -1.66 11.86
CA GLU A 59 -6.25 -0.48 11.07
C GLU A 59 -7.62 0.05 11.49
N GLU A 60 -7.67 0.68 12.66
CA GLU A 60 -8.92 1.13 13.27
C GLU A 60 -9.52 2.35 12.56
N THR A 61 -8.69 3.31 12.11
CA THR A 61 -9.19 4.58 11.54
C THR A 61 -9.99 4.40 10.26
N ILE A 62 -9.60 3.47 9.38
CA ILE A 62 -10.39 3.18 8.17
C ILE A 62 -11.71 2.50 8.47
N VAL A 63 -11.76 1.64 9.50
CA VAL A 63 -12.99 0.98 9.95
C VAL A 63 -13.91 2.00 10.63
N GLU A 64 -13.38 2.86 11.50
CA GLU A 64 -14.12 3.95 12.14
C GLU A 64 -14.70 4.91 11.09
N LEU A 65 -13.92 5.28 10.07
CA LEU A 65 -14.40 6.10 8.97
C LEU A 65 -15.51 5.39 8.18
N ALA A 66 -15.37 4.10 7.92
CA ALA A 66 -16.43 3.33 7.27
C ALA A 66 -17.71 3.34 8.11
N GLU A 67 -17.62 3.19 9.44
CA GLU A 67 -18.77 3.31 10.35
C GLU A 67 -19.42 4.69 10.30
N GLU A 68 -18.61 5.76 10.33
CA GLU A 68 -19.10 7.14 10.21
C GLU A 68 -19.86 7.39 8.89
N LEU A 69 -19.41 6.76 7.81
CA LEU A 69 -20.01 6.86 6.47
C LEU A 69 -21.16 5.86 6.26
N GLY A 70 -21.53 5.08 7.27
CA GLY A 70 -22.61 4.09 7.17
C GLY A 70 -22.25 2.82 6.40
N LEU A 71 -20.97 2.55 6.20
CA LEU A 71 -20.42 1.36 5.54
C LEU A 71 -19.92 0.28 6.52
N GLY A 72 -20.07 0.47 7.83
CA GLY A 72 -19.56 -0.47 8.85
C GLY A 72 -20.01 -1.92 8.63
N ASP A 73 -21.28 -2.13 8.26
CA ASP A 73 -21.84 -3.47 7.97
C ASP A 73 -21.28 -4.12 6.70
N ARG A 74 -20.55 -3.36 5.86
CA ARG A 74 -19.89 -3.84 4.63
C ARG A 74 -18.44 -4.24 4.86
N VAL A 75 -17.88 -4.04 6.05
CA VAL A 75 -16.52 -4.51 6.38
C VAL A 75 -16.62 -5.98 6.79
N GLU A 76 -16.18 -6.86 5.91
CA GLU A 76 -16.16 -8.30 6.12
C GLU A 76 -14.77 -8.76 6.57
N TRP A 77 -14.72 -9.74 7.45
CA TRP A 77 -13.48 -10.33 7.95
C TRP A 77 -13.39 -11.80 7.55
N HIS A 78 -12.44 -12.11 6.68
CA HIS A 78 -12.24 -13.44 6.12
C HIS A 78 -10.88 -14.01 6.54
N VAL A 79 -10.74 -15.32 6.46
CA VAL A 79 -9.43 -15.97 6.63
C VAL A 79 -8.72 -15.97 5.29
N GLY A 80 -7.53 -15.36 5.23
CA GLY A 80 -6.65 -15.43 4.08
C GLY A 80 -5.60 -16.51 4.28
N GLU A 81 -5.68 -17.59 3.49
CA GLU A 81 -4.66 -18.65 3.50
C GLU A 81 -3.41 -18.22 2.73
N ASN A 82 -2.24 -18.52 3.28
CA ASN A 82 -0.93 -18.15 2.76
C ASN A 82 -0.04 -19.37 2.53
N ALA A 83 0.65 -19.37 1.41
CA ALA A 83 1.63 -20.38 1.08
C ALA A 83 2.96 -19.79 0.58
N TYR A 84 3.96 -20.66 0.58
CA TYR A 84 5.31 -20.39 0.09
C TYR A 84 5.67 -21.41 -1.00
N TYR A 85 5.90 -20.94 -2.21
CA TYR A 85 6.26 -21.77 -3.34
C TYR A 85 7.77 -21.94 -3.44
N VAL A 86 8.26 -23.16 -3.22
CA VAL A 86 9.68 -23.49 -3.28
C VAL A 86 9.87 -24.91 -3.78
N ASP A 87 10.88 -25.14 -4.62
CA ASP A 87 11.22 -26.43 -5.24
C ASP A 87 10.01 -27.07 -5.96
N GLY A 88 9.20 -26.25 -6.64
CA GLY A 88 8.04 -26.71 -7.39
C GLY A 88 6.79 -27.06 -6.56
N VAL A 89 6.76 -26.70 -5.27
CA VAL A 89 5.66 -27.06 -4.36
C VAL A 89 5.19 -25.84 -3.56
N ALA A 90 3.87 -25.64 -3.52
CA ALA A 90 3.24 -24.69 -2.61
C ALA A 90 3.13 -25.30 -1.20
N HIS A 91 3.80 -24.69 -0.23
CA HIS A 91 3.75 -25.07 1.18
C HIS A 91 2.87 -24.11 1.97
N PRO A 92 1.70 -24.52 2.46
CA PRO A 92 0.89 -23.72 3.38
C PRO A 92 1.68 -23.37 4.66
N LEU A 93 1.46 -22.17 5.20
CA LEU A 93 2.15 -21.67 6.40
C LEU A 93 1.19 -20.98 7.39
N ASP A 94 -0.08 -21.37 7.36
CA ASP A 94 -1.11 -20.76 8.18
C ASP A 94 -1.18 -21.41 9.55
N ALA A 95 -1.24 -22.74 9.58
CA ALA A 95 -1.41 -23.52 10.80
C ALA A 95 -0.09 -24.09 11.36
N PRO A 96 -0.02 -24.33 12.68
CA PRO A 96 1.20 -24.83 13.33
C PRO A 96 1.74 -26.16 12.77
N TRP A 97 0.86 -27.07 12.31
CA TRP A 97 1.30 -28.35 11.73
C TRP A 97 1.89 -28.19 10.32
N GLU A 98 1.44 -27.18 9.56
CA GLU A 98 1.95 -26.86 8.22
C GLU A 98 3.34 -26.24 8.33
N ILE A 99 3.48 -25.28 9.25
CA ILE A 99 4.78 -24.73 9.64
C ILE A 99 5.70 -25.86 10.13
N ALA A 100 5.20 -26.79 10.93
CA ALA A 100 5.98 -27.95 11.37
C ALA A 100 6.37 -28.88 10.21
N ALA A 101 5.54 -29.01 9.17
CA ALA A 101 5.80 -29.82 7.98
C ALA A 101 6.74 -29.14 6.97
N TYR A 102 6.91 -27.81 7.02
CA TYR A 102 7.76 -27.07 6.07
C TYR A 102 9.20 -27.62 6.05
N PRO A 103 9.69 -28.19 4.93
CA PRO A 103 10.90 -29.00 4.93
C PRO A 103 12.21 -28.17 4.94
N HIS A 104 12.14 -26.87 4.62
CA HIS A 104 13.32 -26.01 4.45
C HIS A 104 13.80 -25.34 5.76
N LEU A 105 13.07 -25.50 6.86
CA LEU A 105 13.47 -25.00 8.17
C LEU A 105 13.66 -26.14 9.16
N SER A 106 14.78 -26.11 9.90
CA SER A 106 15.01 -27.03 11.01
C SER A 106 14.04 -26.75 12.16
N ALA A 107 13.93 -27.69 13.11
CA ALA A 107 13.11 -27.48 14.32
C ALA A 107 13.57 -26.24 15.13
N TYR A 108 14.87 -25.94 15.13
CA TYR A 108 15.41 -24.77 15.82
C TYR A 108 15.08 -23.47 15.07
N ASP A 109 15.13 -23.49 13.74
CA ASP A 109 14.71 -22.36 12.90
C ASP A 109 13.24 -22.01 13.14
N LYS A 110 12.36 -23.03 13.10
CA LYS A 110 10.93 -22.87 13.38
C LYS A 110 10.68 -22.30 14.76
N PHE A 111 11.39 -22.80 15.78
CA PHE A 111 11.31 -22.26 17.14
C PHE A 111 11.69 -20.78 17.17
N ARG A 112 12.83 -20.39 16.58
CA ARG A 112 13.32 -19.01 16.60
C ARG A 112 12.42 -18.06 15.81
N LEU A 113 11.95 -18.48 14.64
CA LEU A 113 10.98 -17.73 13.83
C LEU A 113 9.67 -17.53 14.62
N THR A 114 9.14 -18.59 15.23
CA THR A 114 7.91 -18.51 16.04
C THR A 114 8.06 -17.56 17.23
N MET A 115 9.22 -17.57 17.90
CA MET A 115 9.47 -16.64 19.01
C MET A 115 9.49 -15.18 18.52
N LEU A 116 10.13 -14.89 17.39
CA LEU A 116 10.10 -13.56 16.79
C LEU A 116 8.67 -13.13 16.44
N THR A 117 7.89 -13.98 15.77
CA THR A 117 6.51 -13.65 15.35
C THR A 117 5.57 -13.43 16.54
N LEU A 118 5.83 -14.08 17.67
CA LEU A 118 5.10 -13.86 18.93
C LEU A 118 5.62 -12.65 19.73
N GLY A 119 6.59 -11.90 19.21
CA GLY A 119 7.20 -10.77 19.90
C GLY A 119 8.07 -11.17 21.10
N VAL A 120 8.61 -12.40 21.12
CA VAL A 120 9.38 -12.94 22.25
C VAL A 120 10.87 -13.05 21.91
N ASP A 121 11.71 -12.25 22.54
CA ASP A 121 13.17 -12.40 22.44
C ASP A 121 13.67 -13.45 23.44
N VAL A 122 14.37 -14.47 22.93
CA VAL A 122 14.94 -15.58 23.72
C VAL A 122 16.47 -15.64 23.69
N ARG A 123 17.17 -14.67 23.08
CA ARG A 123 18.65 -14.66 22.97
C ARG A 123 19.36 -14.62 24.32
N GLY A 124 18.77 -13.94 25.30
CA GLY A 124 19.34 -13.74 26.64
C GLY A 124 19.12 -14.91 27.61
N GLY A 125 18.56 -16.04 27.16
CA GLY A 125 18.22 -17.20 28.02
C GLY A 125 16.96 -17.01 28.88
N VAL A 126 16.52 -15.77 29.11
CA VAL A 126 15.24 -15.42 29.73
C VAL A 126 14.35 -14.76 28.68
N PRO A 127 13.14 -15.29 28.40
CA PRO A 127 12.22 -14.71 27.43
C PRO A 127 11.80 -13.28 27.80
N ARG A 128 11.86 -12.35 26.85
CA ARG A 128 11.39 -10.97 26.97
C ARG A 128 10.29 -10.70 25.95
N ARG A 129 9.24 -9.97 26.33
CA ARG A 129 8.06 -9.69 25.47
C ARG A 129 7.96 -8.23 25.05
N ASP A 130 8.75 -7.38 25.68
CA ASP A 130 8.82 -5.93 25.50
C ASP A 130 9.88 -5.51 24.45
N THR A 131 10.73 -6.45 24.03
CA THR A 131 11.92 -6.15 23.20
C THR A 131 11.56 -5.53 21.84
N TYR A 132 10.41 -5.87 21.27
CA TYR A 132 9.99 -5.42 19.94
C TYR A 132 8.80 -4.45 19.99
N GLU A 133 8.48 -3.89 21.16
CA GLU A 133 7.32 -2.99 21.31
C GLU A 133 7.53 -1.65 20.60
N ASN A 134 8.72 -1.06 20.74
CA ASN A 134 9.10 0.18 20.06
C ASN A 134 9.85 -0.12 18.76
N LEU A 135 9.18 0.09 17.62
CA LEU A 135 9.76 -0.17 16.30
C LEU A 135 10.88 0.80 15.95
N GLU A 136 10.85 2.02 16.50
CA GLU A 136 11.86 3.06 16.26
C GLU A 136 13.25 2.64 16.79
N ASP A 137 13.30 1.79 17.82
CA ASP A 137 14.57 1.26 18.36
C ASP A 137 15.33 0.40 17.33
N PHE A 138 14.66 -0.02 16.25
CA PHE A 138 15.20 -0.88 15.19
C PHE A 138 15.35 -0.15 13.85
N GLU A 139 15.10 1.16 13.80
CA GLU A 139 15.15 1.95 12.57
C GLU A 139 16.53 1.88 11.91
N ASP A 140 17.60 2.03 12.67
CA ASP A 140 18.98 2.03 12.14
C ASP A 140 19.58 0.63 11.97
N VAL A 141 18.86 -0.42 12.36
CA VAL A 141 19.37 -1.80 12.33
C VAL A 141 19.14 -2.40 10.95
N PRO A 142 20.19 -2.86 10.24
CA PRO A 142 20.02 -3.56 8.97
C PRO A 142 19.18 -4.83 9.15
N ILE A 143 18.18 -5.02 8.29
CA ILE A 143 17.25 -6.16 8.40
C ILE A 143 17.95 -7.52 8.43
N LYS A 144 19.02 -7.68 7.65
CA LYS A 144 19.82 -8.90 7.61
C LYS A 144 20.53 -9.18 8.92
N GLU A 145 21.17 -8.17 9.49
CA GLU A 145 21.85 -8.28 10.79
C GLU A 145 20.85 -8.63 11.88
N PHE A 146 19.71 -7.92 11.90
CA PHE A 146 18.60 -8.21 12.79
C PHE A 146 18.15 -9.68 12.68
N LEU A 147 17.87 -10.17 11.48
CA LEU A 147 17.40 -11.54 11.28
C LEU A 147 18.43 -12.59 11.72
N LEU A 148 19.71 -12.41 11.36
CA LEU A 148 20.78 -13.32 11.77
C LEU A 148 20.96 -13.38 13.28
N GLU A 149 20.74 -12.26 13.98
CA GLU A 149 20.87 -12.18 15.44
C GLU A 149 19.62 -12.71 16.17
N HIS A 150 18.43 -12.32 15.72
CA HIS A 150 17.15 -12.58 16.40
C HIS A 150 16.51 -13.90 15.99
N THR A 151 16.92 -14.49 14.86
CA THR A 151 16.46 -15.80 14.42
C THR A 151 17.62 -16.79 14.28
N THR A 152 17.95 -17.20 13.05
CA THR A 152 19.07 -18.05 12.65
C THR A 152 19.48 -17.71 11.22
N ARG A 153 20.66 -18.21 10.79
CA ARG A 153 21.05 -18.15 9.38
C ARG A 153 20.08 -18.90 8.45
N GLY A 154 19.55 -20.04 8.88
CA GLY A 154 18.58 -20.79 8.08
C GLY A 154 17.28 -20.04 7.86
N VAL A 155 16.77 -19.34 8.89
CA VAL A 155 15.58 -18.48 8.77
C VAL A 155 15.83 -17.30 7.83
N TYR A 156 17.02 -16.69 7.87
CA TYR A 156 17.37 -15.65 6.90
C TYR A 156 17.42 -16.23 5.47
N GLU A 157 18.28 -17.21 5.20
CA GLU A 157 18.56 -17.70 3.83
C GLU A 157 17.35 -18.39 3.17
N TYR A 158 16.61 -19.22 3.90
CA TYR A 158 15.55 -20.08 3.31
C TYR A 158 14.14 -19.54 3.48
N PHE A 159 13.96 -18.40 4.15
CA PHE A 159 12.63 -17.83 4.37
C PHE A 159 12.59 -16.33 4.09
N PHE A 160 13.40 -15.51 4.77
CA PHE A 160 13.31 -14.06 4.58
C PHE A 160 14.06 -13.53 3.36
N GLU A 161 15.20 -14.09 3.00
CA GLU A 161 16.02 -13.58 1.89
C GLU A 161 15.25 -13.60 0.55
N PRO A 162 14.56 -14.68 0.14
CA PRO A 162 13.81 -14.65 -1.11
C PRO A 162 12.61 -13.69 -1.05
N LEU A 163 11.96 -13.54 0.11
CA LEU A 163 10.89 -12.54 0.31
C LEU A 163 11.41 -11.10 0.19
N LEU A 164 12.63 -10.84 0.66
CA LEU A 164 13.28 -9.54 0.56
C LEU A 164 13.75 -9.26 -0.86
N ASP A 165 14.30 -10.26 -1.55
CA ASP A 165 14.63 -10.18 -2.98
C ASP A 165 13.38 -9.86 -3.81
N ALA A 166 12.28 -10.58 -3.57
CA ALA A 166 11.02 -10.36 -4.27
C ALA A 166 10.41 -8.97 -4.03
N LYS A 167 10.58 -8.38 -2.84
CA LYS A 167 9.97 -7.08 -2.49
C LYS A 167 10.86 -5.87 -2.78
N PHE A 168 12.17 -5.98 -2.53
CA PHE A 168 13.12 -4.86 -2.57
C PHE A 168 14.25 -5.04 -3.59
N GLY A 169 14.42 -6.25 -4.14
CA GLY A 169 15.46 -6.54 -5.13
C GLY A 169 16.84 -6.05 -4.69
N SER A 170 17.45 -5.22 -5.53
CA SER A 170 18.79 -4.65 -5.31
C SER A 170 18.91 -3.77 -4.05
N ARG A 171 17.80 -3.28 -3.50
CA ARG A 171 17.76 -2.39 -2.32
C ARG A 171 17.57 -3.14 -0.99
N LYS A 172 17.49 -4.48 -0.98
CA LYS A 172 17.19 -5.25 0.25
C LYS A 172 18.17 -5.01 1.41
N GLU A 173 19.43 -4.69 1.12
CA GLU A 173 20.47 -4.46 2.12
C GLU A 173 20.37 -3.06 2.77
N ASP A 174 19.56 -2.15 2.20
CA ASP A 174 19.32 -0.81 2.74
C ASP A 174 18.22 -0.79 3.81
N VAL A 175 17.35 -1.82 3.78
CA VAL A 175 16.11 -1.90 4.55
C VAL A 175 16.35 -2.04 6.05
N SER A 176 15.58 -1.27 6.80
CA SER A 176 15.52 -1.28 8.26
C SER A 176 14.80 -2.51 8.81
N ALA A 177 15.26 -3.02 9.96
CA ALA A 177 14.56 -4.04 10.73
C ALA A 177 13.20 -3.55 11.27
N ALA A 178 13.00 -2.24 11.45
CA ALA A 178 11.72 -1.67 11.87
C ALA A 178 10.59 -1.98 10.89
N TRP A 179 10.88 -2.01 9.58
CA TRP A 179 9.91 -2.42 8.56
C TRP A 179 9.44 -3.86 8.76
N LEU A 180 10.36 -4.79 9.00
CA LEU A 180 10.01 -6.20 9.21
C LEU A 180 9.15 -6.38 10.45
N LEU A 181 9.55 -5.76 11.56
CA LEU A 181 8.81 -5.82 12.81
C LEU A 181 7.43 -5.15 12.68
N GLY A 182 7.35 -4.05 11.95
CA GLY A 182 6.11 -3.42 11.51
C GLY A 182 5.20 -4.40 10.80
N ARG A 183 5.71 -5.11 9.81
CA ARG A 183 4.96 -6.10 9.03
C ARG A 183 4.49 -7.30 9.85
N ILE A 184 5.31 -7.76 10.80
CA ILE A 184 4.92 -8.83 11.74
C ILE A 184 3.79 -8.35 12.65
N LYS A 185 3.88 -7.12 13.16
CA LYS A 185 2.84 -6.52 14.01
C LYS A 185 1.55 -6.24 13.23
N PHE A 186 1.67 -5.76 12.00
CA PHE A 186 0.56 -5.49 11.09
C PHE A 186 -0.24 -6.77 10.79
N ARG A 187 0.43 -7.91 10.60
CA ARG A 187 -0.20 -9.23 10.38
C ARG A 187 -0.57 -9.96 11.68
N GLY A 188 -0.59 -9.27 12.82
CA GLY A 188 -0.60 -9.87 14.15
C GLY A 188 -1.88 -10.62 14.55
N GLU A 189 -3.02 -10.34 13.92
CA GLU A 189 -4.26 -11.06 14.21
C GLU A 189 -4.39 -12.34 13.39
N ARG A 190 -4.06 -13.47 14.04
CA ARG A 190 -4.13 -14.81 13.45
C ARG A 190 -5.10 -15.69 14.23
N ASP A 191 -5.97 -16.39 13.52
CA ASP A 191 -6.61 -17.60 14.03
C ASP A 191 -5.54 -18.71 14.09
N ILE A 192 -5.36 -19.28 15.29
CA ILE A 192 -4.31 -20.28 15.57
C ILE A 192 -4.45 -21.53 14.68
N LEU A 193 -5.65 -21.83 14.18
CA LEU A 193 -5.93 -23.01 13.39
C LEU A 193 -6.12 -22.73 11.91
N ARG A 194 -6.39 -21.48 11.52
CA ARG A 194 -6.85 -21.14 10.16
C ARG A 194 -6.00 -20.09 9.45
N GLY A 195 -5.14 -19.35 10.13
CA GLY A 195 -4.27 -18.35 9.50
C GLY A 195 -4.68 -16.91 9.80
N GLU A 196 -4.40 -16.01 8.88
CA GLU A 196 -4.57 -14.57 9.07
C GLU A 196 -6.01 -14.12 8.84
N VAL A 197 -6.54 -13.30 9.75
CA VAL A 197 -7.87 -12.70 9.59
C VAL A 197 -7.70 -11.32 8.97
N LEU A 198 -8.19 -11.17 7.74
CA LEU A 198 -8.03 -9.97 6.94
C LEU A 198 -9.40 -9.38 6.61
N GLY A 199 -9.48 -8.06 6.58
CA GLY A 199 -10.69 -7.33 6.28
C GLY A 199 -10.79 -6.96 4.80
N TYR A 200 -12.01 -6.92 4.28
CA TYR A 200 -12.30 -6.44 2.93
C TYR A 200 -13.67 -5.78 2.90
N PHE A 201 -13.88 -4.84 1.97
CA PHE A 201 -15.18 -4.23 1.78
C PHE A 201 -16.02 -5.08 0.83
N GLU A 202 -17.24 -5.41 1.26
CA GLU A 202 -18.28 -5.84 0.33
C GLU A 202 -18.40 -4.78 -0.79
N GLY A 203 -18.18 -5.14 -2.07
CA GLY A 203 -18.14 -4.18 -3.19
C GLY A 203 -16.75 -3.63 -3.57
N GLY A 204 -15.70 -4.03 -2.85
CA GLY A 204 -14.33 -3.53 -3.01
C GLY A 204 -14.10 -2.17 -2.33
N PHE A 205 -12.85 -1.77 -2.15
CA PHE A 205 -12.44 -0.52 -1.50
C PHE A 205 -12.95 0.74 -2.22
N GLY A 206 -13.31 0.62 -3.49
CA GLY A 206 -13.97 1.72 -4.22
C GLY A 206 -15.24 2.21 -3.51
N VAL A 207 -15.93 1.38 -2.73
CA VAL A 207 -17.16 1.80 -2.03
C VAL A 207 -16.88 2.83 -0.96
N LEU A 208 -15.74 2.73 -0.28
CA LEU A 208 -15.28 3.72 0.68
C LEU A 208 -14.95 5.03 -0.01
N LEU A 209 -14.30 4.96 -1.18
CA LEU A 209 -13.97 6.13 -1.99
C LEU A 209 -15.24 6.87 -2.44
N ASP A 210 -16.24 6.14 -2.92
CA ASP A 210 -17.52 6.72 -3.36
C ASP A 210 -18.26 7.38 -2.18
N ALA A 211 -18.32 6.72 -1.01
CA ALA A 211 -18.97 7.28 0.17
C ALA A 211 -18.23 8.52 0.71
N LEU A 212 -16.90 8.52 0.65
CA LEU A 212 -16.10 9.71 0.96
C LEU A 212 -16.37 10.85 -0.01
N LEU A 213 -16.45 10.57 -1.31
CA LEU A 213 -16.81 11.57 -2.32
C LEU A 213 -18.21 12.14 -2.06
N GLU A 214 -19.19 11.29 -1.77
CA GLU A 214 -20.56 11.71 -1.43
C GLU A 214 -20.57 12.61 -0.18
N ALA A 215 -19.84 12.23 0.87
CA ALA A 215 -19.74 13.00 2.10
C ALA A 215 -19.02 14.35 1.91
N VAL A 216 -18.03 14.41 1.00
CA VAL A 216 -17.31 15.65 0.64
C VAL A 216 -18.13 16.55 -0.30
N GLY A 217 -19.01 15.95 -1.10
CA GLY A 217 -19.78 16.59 -2.17
C GLY A 217 -19.00 16.65 -3.48
N GLU A 218 -19.57 16.10 -4.55
CA GLU A 218 -18.96 16.08 -5.89
C GLU A 218 -18.60 17.49 -6.41
N GLU A 219 -19.37 18.50 -6.04
CA GLU A 219 -19.12 19.90 -6.40
C GLU A 219 -17.81 20.47 -5.83
N ASN A 220 -17.29 19.85 -4.77
CA ASN A 220 -16.04 20.24 -4.11
C ASN A 220 -14.84 19.50 -4.68
N VAL A 221 -15.03 18.62 -5.66
CA VAL A 221 -13.98 17.82 -6.28
C VAL A 221 -13.93 18.09 -7.78
N VAL A 222 -12.73 18.41 -8.29
CA VAL A 222 -12.52 18.69 -9.71
C VAL A 222 -11.47 17.72 -10.25
N THR A 223 -11.89 16.81 -11.12
CA THR A 223 -11.00 15.92 -11.89
C THR A 223 -10.52 16.57 -13.18
N GLY A 224 -9.49 15.99 -13.81
CA GLY A 224 -8.82 16.55 -14.98
C GLY A 224 -8.22 17.93 -14.70
N ALA A 225 -7.82 18.18 -13.46
CA ALA A 225 -7.40 19.46 -12.92
C ALA A 225 -6.06 19.32 -12.20
N ALA A 226 -4.98 19.48 -12.96
CA ALA A 226 -3.63 19.41 -12.41
C ALA A 226 -3.23 20.74 -11.79
N VAL A 227 -2.90 20.76 -10.50
CA VAL A 227 -2.24 21.92 -9.88
C VAL A 227 -0.80 21.96 -10.37
N THR A 228 -0.41 23.04 -11.02
CA THR A 228 0.93 23.19 -11.64
C THR A 228 1.84 24.13 -10.90
N ASP A 229 1.27 25.09 -10.15
CA ASP A 229 2.04 26.11 -9.43
C ASP A 229 1.30 26.52 -8.16
N LEU A 230 2.07 26.90 -7.14
CA LEU A 230 1.59 27.48 -5.89
C LEU A 230 2.25 28.85 -5.71
N THR A 231 1.45 29.87 -5.42
CA THR A 231 1.95 31.23 -5.12
C THR A 231 1.81 31.50 -3.63
N TYR A 232 2.92 31.88 -3.00
CA TYR A 232 3.02 32.14 -1.58
C TYR A 232 4.17 33.12 -1.29
N ASP A 233 4.10 33.78 -0.14
CA ASP A 233 5.16 34.67 0.37
C ASP A 233 5.37 34.49 1.89
N GLU A 234 6.05 35.43 2.54
CA GLU A 234 6.26 35.41 4.01
C GLU A 234 4.96 35.47 4.81
N GLY A 235 3.88 36.00 4.23
CA GLY A 235 2.54 36.08 4.80
C GLY A 235 1.71 34.80 4.65
N GLY A 236 2.10 33.91 3.72
CA GLY A 236 1.52 32.59 3.53
C GLY A 236 1.10 32.31 2.10
N VAL A 237 0.30 31.26 1.92
CA VAL A 237 -0.29 30.88 0.63
C VAL A 237 -1.29 31.94 0.15
N GLU A 238 -1.22 32.30 -1.13
CA GLU A 238 -2.13 33.25 -1.77
C GLU A 238 -3.04 32.57 -2.81
N SER A 239 -2.47 31.71 -3.65
CA SER A 239 -3.21 31.09 -4.76
C SER A 239 -2.54 29.83 -5.30
N LEU A 240 -3.30 29.05 -6.06
CA LEU A 240 -2.83 27.92 -6.84
C LEU A 240 -3.21 28.07 -8.32
N SER A 241 -2.37 27.55 -9.21
CA SER A 241 -2.66 27.48 -10.65
C SER A 241 -3.10 26.08 -11.03
N VAL A 242 -4.29 25.98 -11.63
CA VAL A 242 -4.90 24.72 -12.06
C VAL A 242 -4.94 24.69 -13.57
N ARG A 243 -4.25 23.72 -14.16
CA ARG A 243 -4.37 23.40 -15.57
C ARG A 243 -5.46 22.35 -15.77
N ARG A 244 -6.45 22.70 -16.59
CA ARG A 244 -7.48 21.78 -17.07
C ARG A 244 -7.37 21.65 -18.58
N ASP A 245 -7.62 20.45 -19.09
CA ASP A 245 -7.65 20.24 -20.54
C ASP A 245 -9.03 19.78 -21.05
N PRO A 246 -10.08 20.61 -20.90
CA PRO A 246 -11.39 20.28 -21.46
C PRO A 246 -11.33 20.43 -22.99
N GLY A 247 -11.00 19.33 -23.68
CA GLY A 247 -11.07 19.25 -25.15
C GLY A 247 -9.78 19.58 -25.93
N GLY A 248 -8.60 19.58 -25.29
CA GLY A 248 -7.29 19.64 -25.96
C GLY A 248 -6.65 21.04 -26.08
N GLU A 249 -7.27 22.07 -25.52
CA GLU A 249 -6.76 23.47 -25.58
C GLU A 249 -6.04 23.93 -24.29
N GLY A 250 -5.93 23.08 -23.26
CA GLY A 250 -5.12 23.33 -22.06
C GLY A 250 -5.29 24.72 -21.44
N ARG A 251 -6.34 24.93 -20.63
CA ARG A 251 -6.58 26.20 -19.94
C ARG A 251 -6.02 26.17 -18.52
N THR A 252 -5.16 27.13 -18.19
CA THR A 252 -4.74 27.38 -16.81
C THR A 252 -5.60 28.47 -16.18
N GLU A 253 -6.08 28.21 -14.97
CA GLU A 253 -6.85 29.14 -14.15
C GLU A 253 -6.23 29.26 -12.76
N THR A 254 -6.06 30.49 -12.27
CA THR A 254 -5.57 30.78 -10.92
C THR A 254 -6.76 30.84 -9.96
N ARG A 255 -6.64 30.18 -8.81
CA ARG A 255 -7.63 30.19 -7.73
C ARG A 255 -7.00 30.69 -6.45
N GLU A 256 -7.60 31.72 -5.85
CA GLU A 256 -7.20 32.22 -4.54
C GLU A 256 -7.50 31.18 -3.46
N VAL A 257 -6.52 30.91 -2.60
CA VAL A 257 -6.61 29.94 -1.49
C VAL A 257 -5.91 30.48 -0.27
N ASP A 258 -6.43 30.20 0.92
CA ASP A 258 -5.81 30.62 2.19
C ASP A 258 -4.73 29.63 2.65
N SER A 259 -4.81 28.38 2.19
CA SER A 259 -3.92 27.28 2.55
C SER A 259 -4.03 26.15 1.54
N VAL A 260 -3.03 25.28 1.48
CA VAL A 260 -2.99 24.10 0.63
C VAL A 260 -2.60 22.85 1.42
N VAL A 261 -3.29 21.74 1.16
CA VAL A 261 -2.87 20.39 1.58
C VAL A 261 -2.41 19.64 0.35
N VAL A 262 -1.13 19.28 0.29
CA VAL A 262 -0.56 18.44 -0.78
C VAL A 262 -0.67 16.98 -0.37
N ALA A 263 -1.64 16.26 -0.95
CA ALA A 263 -1.95 14.85 -0.68
C ALA A 263 -1.49 13.91 -1.80
N THR A 264 -0.49 14.34 -2.57
CA THR A 264 0.13 13.62 -3.69
C THR A 264 1.52 13.07 -3.32
N MET A 265 2.18 12.45 -4.29
CA MET A 265 3.57 12.03 -4.15
C MET A 265 4.51 13.25 -3.94
N PRO A 266 5.65 13.05 -3.25
CA PRO A 266 6.55 14.15 -2.89
C PRO A 266 7.12 14.95 -4.06
N ASP A 267 7.22 14.37 -5.25
CA ASP A 267 7.67 15.09 -6.46
C ASP A 267 6.72 16.22 -6.87
N VAL A 268 5.42 16.06 -6.60
CA VAL A 268 4.46 17.14 -6.79
C VAL A 268 4.69 18.23 -5.74
N LEU A 269 4.92 17.87 -4.47
CA LEU A 269 5.28 18.84 -3.42
C LEU A 269 6.55 19.61 -3.79
N GLU A 270 7.61 18.91 -4.20
CA GLU A 270 8.87 19.46 -4.70
C GLU A 270 8.63 20.44 -5.85
N SER A 271 7.82 20.05 -6.84
CA SER A 271 7.54 20.90 -7.99
C SER A 271 6.79 22.17 -7.63
N LEU A 272 5.90 22.11 -6.63
CA LEU A 272 5.08 23.25 -6.21
C LEU A 272 5.79 24.18 -5.23
N THR A 273 6.75 23.67 -4.45
CA THR A 273 7.31 24.38 -3.29
C THR A 273 8.83 24.44 -3.22
N GLY A 274 9.53 23.60 -3.97
CA GLY A 274 10.98 23.39 -3.85
C GLY A 274 11.42 22.61 -2.61
N TYR A 275 10.49 22.10 -1.79
CA TYR A 275 10.81 21.26 -0.63
C TYR A 275 11.24 19.87 -1.10
N THR A 276 12.52 19.54 -0.94
CA THR A 276 13.10 18.24 -1.32
C THR A 276 12.64 17.11 -0.39
N CYS A 277 12.34 15.95 -0.97
CA CYS A 277 12.10 14.71 -0.28
C CYS A 277 13.27 13.74 -0.52
N ASP A 278 13.88 13.28 0.58
CA ASP A 278 15.01 12.33 0.51
C ASP A 278 14.55 10.86 0.54
N ILE A 279 13.23 10.59 0.64
CA ILE A 279 12.70 9.23 0.66
C ILE A 279 12.68 8.65 -0.76
N ASP A 280 13.39 7.53 -0.93
CA ASP A 280 13.31 6.71 -2.13
C ASP A 280 12.02 5.88 -2.17
N PHE A 281 11.48 5.69 -3.37
CA PHE A 281 10.28 4.92 -3.62
C PHE A 281 10.53 3.83 -4.66
N GLN A 282 9.96 2.66 -4.43
CA GLN A 282 9.90 1.59 -5.41
C GLN A 282 8.60 1.63 -6.22
N GLY A 283 8.71 1.26 -7.49
CA GLY A 283 7.56 1.08 -8.37
C GLY A 283 6.97 -0.32 -8.25
N SER A 284 5.75 -0.48 -8.75
CA SER A 284 5.13 -1.79 -8.91
C SER A 284 4.56 -1.95 -10.32
N VAL A 285 4.65 -3.17 -10.82
CA VAL A 285 3.87 -3.68 -11.94
C VAL A 285 2.99 -4.79 -11.37
N CYS A 286 1.68 -4.57 -11.39
CA CYS A 286 0.69 -5.50 -10.89
C CYS A 286 -0.36 -5.74 -11.97
N THR A 287 -0.73 -6.99 -12.22
CA THR A 287 -1.71 -7.34 -13.25
C THR A 287 -2.83 -8.14 -12.64
N VAL A 288 -4.06 -7.72 -12.88
CA VAL A 288 -5.26 -8.52 -12.59
C VAL A 288 -5.51 -9.41 -13.80
N VAL A 289 -5.49 -10.71 -13.61
CA VAL A 289 -5.82 -11.72 -14.62
C VAL A 289 -7.14 -12.35 -14.20
N SER A 290 -8.15 -12.29 -15.08
CA SER A 290 -9.41 -13.00 -14.89
C SER A 290 -9.38 -14.33 -15.63
N MET A 291 -9.91 -15.37 -14.98
CA MET A 291 -9.89 -16.74 -15.48
C MET A 291 -11.23 -17.45 -15.22
N ASP A 292 -11.51 -18.50 -16.00
CA ASP A 292 -12.69 -19.34 -15.82
C ASP A 292 -12.57 -20.33 -14.65
N GLU A 293 -11.35 -20.74 -14.32
CA GLU A 293 -11.03 -21.68 -13.23
C GLU A 293 -9.91 -21.10 -12.37
N PRO A 294 -9.85 -21.48 -11.07
CA PRO A 294 -8.80 -21.00 -10.19
C PRO A 294 -7.43 -21.57 -10.58
N LEU A 295 -6.37 -20.79 -10.37
CA LEU A 295 -5.00 -21.27 -10.56
C LEU A 295 -4.52 -22.07 -9.34
N MET A 296 -4.90 -21.61 -8.15
CA MET A 296 -4.52 -22.16 -6.86
C MET A 296 -5.71 -22.18 -5.90
N ASP A 297 -5.58 -22.93 -4.82
CA ASP A 297 -6.58 -22.98 -3.73
C ASP A 297 -6.23 -21.99 -2.58
N THR A 298 -5.12 -21.26 -2.68
CA THR A 298 -4.64 -20.33 -1.64
C THR A 298 -4.87 -18.87 -2.05
N TYR A 299 -5.08 -17.99 -1.07
CA TYR A 299 -5.23 -16.56 -1.35
C TYR A 299 -3.89 -15.91 -1.72
N TRP A 300 -2.82 -16.19 -0.96
CA TRP A 300 -1.54 -15.53 -1.16
C TRP A 300 -0.40 -16.54 -1.28
N LEU A 301 0.29 -16.51 -2.42
CA LEU A 301 1.45 -17.35 -2.68
C LEU A 301 2.70 -16.48 -2.90
N ASN A 302 3.66 -16.59 -1.98
CA ASN A 302 4.98 -15.99 -2.19
C ASN A 302 5.85 -16.95 -2.99
N ILE A 303 6.61 -16.43 -3.94
CA ILE A 303 7.41 -17.22 -4.87
C ILE A 303 8.89 -17.11 -4.50
N ALA A 304 9.49 -18.23 -4.07
CA ALA A 304 10.92 -18.32 -3.81
C ALA A 304 11.71 -18.84 -5.03
N ASP A 305 11.06 -19.65 -5.86
CA ASP A 305 11.63 -20.16 -7.11
C ASP A 305 11.85 -19.02 -8.12
N GLU A 306 12.71 -19.24 -9.11
CA GLU A 306 12.97 -18.25 -10.16
C GLU A 306 11.70 -18.01 -10.99
N ALA A 307 11.16 -16.79 -10.87
CA ALA A 307 9.96 -16.34 -11.58
C ALA A 307 10.07 -14.84 -11.89
N PRO A 308 9.36 -14.33 -12.90
CA PRO A 308 9.39 -12.90 -13.22
C PRO A 308 8.59 -12.06 -12.20
N PHE A 309 7.82 -12.70 -11.32
CA PHE A 309 7.00 -12.08 -10.27
C PHE A 309 7.39 -12.63 -8.88
N GLY A 310 7.17 -11.81 -7.85
CA GLY A 310 7.48 -12.17 -6.46
C GLY A 310 6.31 -12.78 -5.69
N ALA A 311 5.08 -12.49 -6.12
CA ALA A 311 3.87 -13.01 -5.49
C ALA A 311 2.73 -13.18 -6.49
N LEU A 312 1.91 -14.19 -6.21
CA LEU A 312 0.61 -14.42 -6.82
C LEU A 312 -0.45 -14.28 -5.73
N ILE A 313 -1.49 -13.47 -5.97
CA ILE A 313 -2.58 -13.26 -5.02
C ILE A 313 -3.89 -13.60 -5.72
N GLU A 314 -4.43 -14.78 -5.45
CA GLU A 314 -5.71 -15.20 -6.01
C GLU A 314 -6.84 -14.67 -5.15
N HIS A 315 -7.22 -13.44 -5.47
CA HIS A 315 -8.24 -12.66 -4.76
C HIS A 315 -9.53 -13.44 -4.55
N THR A 316 -9.90 -14.29 -5.52
CA THR A 316 -11.14 -15.06 -5.45
C THR A 316 -11.13 -16.25 -4.50
N ASN A 317 -9.98 -16.58 -3.91
CA ASN A 317 -9.89 -17.48 -2.75
C ASN A 317 -10.11 -16.75 -1.41
N PHE A 318 -10.07 -15.42 -1.42
CA PHE A 318 -10.35 -14.58 -0.25
C PHE A 318 -11.76 -13.99 -0.32
N VAL A 319 -12.21 -13.54 -1.49
CA VAL A 319 -13.57 -13.04 -1.76
C VAL A 319 -14.21 -13.90 -2.85
N PRO A 320 -15.35 -14.58 -2.60
CA PRO A 320 -15.87 -15.58 -3.54
C PRO A 320 -16.11 -15.07 -4.97
N PRO A 321 -15.88 -15.90 -6.00
CA PRO A 321 -16.01 -15.51 -7.41
C PRO A 321 -17.44 -15.08 -7.79
N ASP A 322 -18.47 -15.50 -7.06
CA ASP A 322 -19.85 -15.01 -7.23
C ASP A 322 -19.95 -13.47 -7.15
N ARG A 323 -19.05 -12.81 -6.41
CA ARG A 323 -18.93 -11.35 -6.32
C ARG A 323 -18.46 -10.72 -7.64
N TYR A 324 -17.77 -11.49 -8.49
CA TYR A 324 -17.15 -11.04 -9.74
C TYR A 324 -17.78 -11.70 -10.97
N GLY A 325 -19.04 -12.12 -10.85
CA GLY A 325 -19.77 -12.76 -11.96
C GLY A 325 -19.33 -14.19 -12.26
N GLY A 326 -18.74 -14.88 -11.28
CA GLY A 326 -18.24 -16.25 -11.38
C GLY A 326 -16.82 -16.37 -11.91
N GLU A 327 -16.14 -15.25 -12.23
CA GLU A 327 -14.75 -15.27 -12.68
C GLU A 327 -13.78 -15.39 -11.50
N HIS A 328 -12.65 -16.06 -11.73
CA HIS A 328 -11.53 -16.17 -10.80
C HIS A 328 -10.51 -15.07 -11.08
N LEU A 329 -10.13 -14.30 -10.06
CA LEU A 329 -9.25 -13.13 -10.20
C LEU A 329 -7.91 -13.37 -9.51
N LEU A 330 -6.85 -13.25 -10.29
CA LEU A 330 -5.46 -13.42 -9.86
C LEU A 330 -4.69 -12.12 -10.05
N TYR A 331 -4.08 -11.61 -8.98
CA TYR A 331 -3.04 -10.61 -9.09
C TYR A 331 -1.68 -11.27 -9.30
N VAL A 332 -0.95 -10.81 -10.30
CA VAL A 332 0.48 -11.07 -10.50
C VAL A 332 1.24 -9.81 -10.13
N ALA A 333 2.15 -9.88 -9.15
CA ALA A 333 2.80 -8.70 -8.61
C ALA A 333 4.33 -8.78 -8.62
N SER A 334 4.95 -7.70 -9.07
CA SER A 334 6.40 -7.51 -9.01
C SER A 334 6.75 -6.04 -8.73
N TYR A 335 7.91 -5.84 -8.12
CA TYR A 335 8.42 -4.53 -7.74
C TYR A 335 9.65 -4.16 -8.58
N ILE A 336 9.75 -2.90 -8.95
CA ILE A 336 10.92 -2.35 -9.65
C ILE A 336 11.56 -1.26 -8.80
N GLN A 337 12.89 -1.20 -8.81
CA GLN A 337 13.70 -0.22 -8.11
C GLN A 337 14.14 0.91 -9.04
N ASP A 338 14.21 0.66 -10.35
CA ASP A 338 14.54 1.66 -11.37
C ASP A 338 13.68 1.52 -12.63
N ARG A 339 13.36 2.65 -13.28
CA ARG A 339 12.55 2.65 -14.51
C ARG A 339 13.27 2.02 -15.70
N SER A 340 14.58 1.87 -15.67
CA SER A 340 15.36 1.22 -16.73
C SER A 340 15.27 -0.32 -16.69
N GLU A 341 14.69 -0.90 -15.65
CA GLU A 341 14.47 -2.35 -15.57
C GLU A 341 13.57 -2.85 -16.70
N GLU A 342 13.89 -4.04 -17.22
CA GLU A 342 13.22 -4.63 -18.39
C GLU A 342 11.71 -4.69 -18.22
N LEU A 343 11.24 -5.14 -17.05
CA LEU A 343 9.82 -5.22 -16.72
C LEU A 343 9.09 -3.86 -16.86
N TRP A 344 9.74 -2.75 -16.54
CA TRP A 344 9.15 -1.41 -16.65
C TRP A 344 9.09 -0.91 -18.10
N GLN A 345 9.97 -1.40 -18.96
CA GLN A 345 10.05 -1.00 -20.37
C GLN A 345 9.07 -1.74 -21.27
N LEU A 346 8.48 -2.84 -20.80
CA LEU A 346 7.48 -3.61 -21.53
C LEU A 346 6.16 -2.83 -21.66
N ASP A 347 5.48 -3.01 -22.79
CA ASP A 347 4.08 -2.61 -22.95
C ASP A 347 3.15 -3.61 -22.23
N ASP A 348 1.85 -3.33 -22.24
CA ASP A 348 0.89 -4.15 -21.46
C ASP A 348 0.83 -5.59 -21.98
N GLU A 349 0.86 -5.79 -23.30
CA GLU A 349 0.92 -7.11 -23.94
C GLU A 349 2.21 -7.86 -23.55
N GLY A 350 3.37 -7.20 -23.59
CA GLY A 350 4.64 -7.83 -23.20
C GLY A 350 4.70 -8.23 -21.72
N VAL A 351 4.04 -7.48 -20.83
CA VAL A 351 3.94 -7.87 -19.41
C VAL A 351 2.98 -9.03 -19.20
N GLU A 352 1.86 -9.06 -19.91
CA GLU A 352 0.95 -10.20 -19.91
C GLU A 352 1.67 -11.47 -20.35
N ASP A 353 2.36 -11.43 -21.49
CA ASP A 353 3.12 -12.58 -21.99
C ASP A 353 4.17 -13.07 -20.98
N LEU A 354 4.91 -12.14 -20.37
CA LEU A 354 5.91 -12.46 -19.35
C LEU A 354 5.29 -13.13 -18.10
N TRP A 355 4.13 -12.66 -17.66
CA TRP A 355 3.38 -13.24 -16.54
C TRP A 355 2.88 -14.64 -16.86
N LEU A 356 2.23 -14.81 -18.00
CA LEU A 356 1.67 -16.10 -18.40
C LEU A 356 2.78 -17.13 -18.66
N ASP A 357 3.90 -16.73 -19.29
CA ASP A 357 5.11 -17.56 -19.43
C ASP A 357 5.64 -18.04 -18.06
N GLY A 358 5.65 -17.15 -17.07
CA GLY A 358 6.08 -17.46 -15.70
C GLY A 358 5.12 -18.43 -15.01
N ILE A 359 3.82 -18.18 -15.12
CA ILE A 359 2.77 -19.02 -14.53
C ILE A 359 2.83 -20.44 -15.13
N GLU A 360 2.91 -20.60 -16.45
CA GLU A 360 2.98 -21.92 -17.10
C GLU A 360 4.18 -22.75 -16.63
N LYS A 361 5.33 -22.11 -16.36
CA LYS A 361 6.52 -22.79 -15.86
C LYS A 361 6.34 -23.34 -14.45
N LEU A 362 5.63 -22.60 -13.59
CA LEU A 362 5.37 -22.99 -12.21
C LEU A 362 4.17 -23.93 -12.10
N PHE A 363 3.14 -23.74 -12.93
CA PHE A 363 1.88 -24.48 -12.89
C PHE A 363 1.65 -25.19 -14.23
N PRO A 364 2.17 -26.41 -14.43
CA PRO A 364 2.05 -27.13 -15.70
C PRO A 364 0.61 -27.49 -16.12
N SER A 365 -0.36 -27.37 -15.21
CA SER A 365 -1.78 -27.55 -15.48
C SER A 365 -2.49 -26.28 -15.93
N PHE A 366 -1.84 -25.12 -15.85
CA PHE A 366 -2.39 -23.86 -16.32
C PHE A 366 -2.53 -23.86 -17.84
N ASP A 367 -3.66 -23.34 -18.31
CA ASP A 367 -3.96 -23.15 -19.72
C ASP A 367 -4.26 -21.68 -19.99
N ARG A 368 -3.50 -21.04 -20.90
CA ARG A 368 -3.72 -19.65 -21.29
C ARG A 368 -5.10 -19.41 -21.88
N GLU A 369 -5.71 -20.42 -22.51
CA GLU A 369 -7.06 -20.28 -23.07
C GLU A 369 -8.12 -20.04 -21.97
N ALA A 370 -7.79 -20.29 -20.70
CA ALA A 370 -8.66 -19.99 -19.56
C ALA A 370 -8.66 -18.49 -19.17
N VAL A 371 -7.77 -17.67 -19.73
CA VAL A 371 -7.70 -16.23 -19.44
C VAL A 371 -8.80 -15.48 -20.18
N ASN A 372 -9.65 -14.78 -19.44
CA ASN A 372 -10.76 -13.99 -19.95
C ASN A 372 -10.32 -12.57 -20.36
N TRP A 373 -9.54 -11.93 -19.49
CA TRP A 373 -9.02 -10.58 -19.69
C TRP A 373 -7.89 -10.30 -18.70
N THR A 374 -7.09 -9.28 -19.02
CA THR A 374 -6.01 -8.78 -18.17
C THR A 374 -6.11 -7.26 -18.02
N PHE A 375 -5.76 -6.77 -16.83
CA PHE A 375 -5.56 -5.35 -16.59
C PHE A 375 -4.19 -5.11 -15.97
N VAL A 376 -3.30 -4.48 -16.73
CA VAL A 376 -1.96 -4.15 -16.27
C VAL A 376 -1.97 -2.79 -15.57
N GLY A 377 -1.54 -2.81 -14.31
CA GLY A 377 -1.37 -1.65 -13.47
C GLY A 377 0.10 -1.35 -13.18
N ARG A 378 0.55 -0.15 -13.57
CA ARG A 378 1.89 0.34 -13.27
C ARG A 378 1.84 1.63 -12.48
N ASN A 379 2.75 1.78 -11.52
CA ASN A 379 3.04 3.08 -10.91
C ASN A 379 4.52 3.11 -10.46
N PRO A 380 5.28 4.17 -10.79
CA PRO A 380 6.70 4.24 -10.52
C PRO A 380 7.04 4.48 -9.04
N LYS A 381 6.05 4.83 -8.22
CA LYS A 381 6.21 5.11 -6.79
C LYS A 381 4.99 4.58 -6.05
N THR A 382 5.08 3.35 -5.60
CA THR A 382 3.99 2.64 -4.91
C THR A 382 4.26 2.37 -3.45
N ALA A 383 5.54 2.29 -3.06
CA ALA A 383 5.95 2.09 -1.69
C ALA A 383 7.25 2.85 -1.41
N PRO A 384 7.39 3.43 -0.21
CA PRO A 384 8.70 3.87 0.25
C PRO A 384 9.64 2.67 0.39
N VAL A 385 10.92 2.89 0.14
CA VAL A 385 11.97 2.00 0.63
C VAL A 385 12.23 2.41 2.08
N TYR A 386 11.87 1.56 3.04
CA TYR A 386 12.04 1.84 4.47
C TYR A 386 13.48 1.60 4.89
N GLU A 387 14.34 2.54 4.52
CA GLU A 387 15.77 2.52 4.80
C GLU A 387 16.09 2.83 6.26
N ARG A 388 17.35 2.69 6.62
CA ARG A 388 17.87 3.16 7.93
C ARG A 388 17.85 4.69 7.97
N GLY A 389 17.44 5.27 9.10
CA GLY A 389 17.24 6.72 9.22
C GLY A 389 16.01 7.27 8.51
N TYR A 390 15.05 6.41 8.11
CA TYR A 390 13.81 6.81 7.43
C TYR A 390 13.02 7.93 8.15
N LEU A 391 12.93 7.88 9.48
CA LEU A 391 12.16 8.86 10.27
C LEU A 391 12.76 10.27 10.20
N GLU A 392 14.06 10.41 9.94
CA GLU A 392 14.69 11.71 9.70
C GLU A 392 14.28 12.32 8.34
N MET A 393 13.90 11.46 7.38
CA MET A 393 13.50 11.86 6.03
C MET A 393 11.98 12.09 5.89
N VAL A 394 11.19 11.74 6.91
CA VAL A 394 9.73 11.90 6.91
C VAL A 394 9.36 13.38 6.78
N ILE A 395 8.47 13.67 5.83
CA ILE A 395 7.96 15.01 5.60
C ILE A 395 6.97 15.39 6.72
N PRO A 396 7.18 16.51 7.43
CA PRO A 396 6.23 17.01 8.42
C PRO A 396 4.89 17.38 7.79
N TYR A 397 3.79 17.17 8.54
CA TYR A 397 2.45 17.56 8.08
C TYR A 397 2.28 19.07 7.89
N ASP A 398 3.01 19.89 8.66
CA ASP A 398 3.01 21.36 8.59
C ASP A 398 4.37 21.83 8.06
N LEU A 399 4.36 22.46 6.90
CA LEU A 399 5.54 22.99 6.22
C LEU A 399 5.64 24.52 6.34
N GLY A 400 4.91 25.13 7.28
CA GLY A 400 4.88 26.56 7.54
C GLY A 400 6.26 27.20 7.71
N THR A 401 7.15 26.50 8.41
CA THR A 401 8.52 26.98 8.67
C THR A 401 9.47 26.69 7.51
N ALA A 402 9.26 25.59 6.79
CA ALA A 402 10.18 25.12 5.76
C ALA A 402 9.89 25.71 4.37
N VAL A 403 8.62 26.04 4.11
CA VAL A 403 8.13 26.56 2.83
C VAL A 403 7.46 27.92 3.05
N ALA A 404 6.24 27.93 3.60
CA ALA A 404 5.47 29.13 3.92
C ALA A 404 4.24 28.78 4.77
N PRO A 405 3.74 29.71 5.61
CA PRO A 405 2.49 29.52 6.34
C PRO A 405 1.34 29.08 5.42
N GLY A 406 0.58 28.07 5.84
CA GLY A 406 -0.55 27.55 5.06
C GLY A 406 -0.20 26.41 4.09
N VAL A 407 1.04 25.90 4.08
CA VAL A 407 1.43 24.72 3.30
C VAL A 407 1.47 23.48 4.19
N TYR A 408 0.68 22.47 3.83
CA TYR A 408 0.58 21.20 4.55
C TYR A 408 0.80 20.01 3.62
N TYR A 409 1.24 18.88 4.17
CA TYR A 409 1.50 17.65 3.43
C TYR A 409 0.76 16.46 4.04
N ALA A 410 0.13 15.63 3.21
CA ALA A 410 -0.62 14.44 3.63
C ALA A 410 -0.28 13.18 2.79
N GLY A 411 0.80 13.24 2.00
CA GLY A 411 1.17 12.15 1.09
C GLY A 411 1.93 11.00 1.75
N MET A 412 2.40 10.08 0.91
CA MET A 412 3.00 8.80 1.34
C MET A 412 4.32 8.95 2.12
N ALA A 413 5.03 10.07 1.98
CA ALA A 413 6.27 10.35 2.71
C ALA A 413 6.04 10.89 4.14
N SER A 414 4.82 10.81 4.66
CA SER A 414 4.47 11.28 5.99
C SER A 414 4.57 10.17 7.05
N ARG A 415 4.51 10.57 8.32
CA ARG A 415 4.72 9.65 9.45
C ARG A 415 3.69 8.52 9.55
N ALA A 416 2.45 8.76 9.11
CA ALA A 416 1.37 7.75 9.17
C ALA A 416 1.62 6.52 8.26
N GLN A 417 2.60 6.61 7.36
CA GLN A 417 2.96 5.52 6.45
C GLN A 417 4.23 4.78 6.91
N TYR A 418 4.71 5.06 8.12
CA TYR A 418 5.83 4.37 8.73
C TYR A 418 5.34 3.38 9.81
N PRO A 419 5.97 2.20 9.94
CA PRO A 419 7.01 1.63 9.08
C PRO A 419 6.44 0.77 7.94
N GLU A 420 5.13 0.80 7.71
CA GLU A 420 4.48 0.12 6.59
C GLU A 420 3.35 1.00 6.05
N ARG A 421 3.22 1.01 4.72
CA ARG A 421 2.19 1.81 4.04
C ARG A 421 0.85 1.12 4.08
N SER A 422 -0.22 1.89 4.20
CA SER A 422 -1.57 1.37 4.09
C SER A 422 -2.61 2.41 3.69
N LEU A 423 -3.82 1.95 3.38
CA LEU A 423 -4.96 2.83 3.11
C LEU A 423 -5.40 3.56 4.39
N ASN A 424 -5.31 2.90 5.55
CA ASN A 424 -5.50 3.52 6.85
C ASN A 424 -4.51 4.66 7.08
N GLY A 425 -3.22 4.42 6.85
CA GLY A 425 -2.19 5.46 6.96
C GLY A 425 -2.43 6.65 6.03
N ALA A 426 -3.12 6.46 4.89
CA ALA A 426 -3.48 7.57 4.00
C ALA A 426 -4.56 8.46 4.61
N ILE A 427 -5.58 7.84 5.22
CA ILE A 427 -6.65 8.55 5.94
C ILE A 427 -6.06 9.30 7.15
N GLU A 428 -5.22 8.63 7.94
CA GLU A 428 -4.52 9.24 9.08
C GLU A 428 -3.65 10.42 8.65
N ALA A 429 -2.92 10.32 7.53
CA ALA A 429 -2.13 11.44 7.00
C ALA A 429 -3.02 12.63 6.60
N GLY A 430 -4.16 12.37 5.96
CA GLY A 430 -5.15 13.38 5.63
C GLY A 430 -5.72 14.09 6.85
N TYR A 431 -6.10 13.33 7.88
CA TYR A 431 -6.58 13.86 9.15
C TYR A 431 -5.50 14.64 9.88
N ALA A 432 -4.28 14.12 9.97
CA ALA A 432 -3.17 14.81 10.62
C ALA A 432 -2.86 16.16 9.96
N ALA A 433 -2.83 16.23 8.64
CA ALA A 433 -2.64 17.50 7.92
C ALA A 433 -3.79 18.49 8.16
N ALA A 434 -5.03 18.02 8.10
CA ALA A 434 -6.21 18.84 8.40
C ALA A 434 -6.21 19.37 9.83
N ASP A 435 -5.90 18.53 10.83
CA ASP A 435 -5.86 18.90 12.24
C ASP A 435 -4.74 19.92 12.51
N ARG A 436 -3.58 19.80 11.83
CA ARG A 436 -2.52 20.83 11.90
C ARG A 436 -2.95 22.17 11.30
N LEU A 437 -3.74 22.15 10.23
CA LEU A 437 -4.29 23.35 9.61
C LEU A 437 -5.31 24.04 10.53
N LEU A 438 -6.20 23.27 11.17
CA LEU A 438 -7.22 23.80 12.08
C LEU A 438 -6.62 24.38 13.36
N GLY A 439 -5.46 23.88 13.78
CA GLY A 439 -4.74 24.32 14.98
C GLY A 439 -5.30 23.74 16.28
N PRO A 440 -4.73 24.11 17.44
CA PRO A 440 -5.10 23.53 18.73
C PRO A 440 -6.56 23.82 19.09
N GLY A 441 -7.35 22.78 19.38
CA GLY A 441 -8.74 22.89 19.83
C GLY A 441 -9.80 22.30 18.90
N TYR A 442 -9.36 21.68 17.80
CA TYR A 442 -10.16 20.81 16.93
C TYR A 442 -9.68 19.36 17.03
#